data_AF-A0A8T4B7K8-F1
#
_entry.id   AF-A0A8T4B7K8-F1
#
_cell.length_a   1.000
_cell.length_b   1.000
_cell.length_c   1.000
_cell.angle_alpha   90.00
_cell.angle_beta   90.00
_cell.angle_gamma   90.00
#
_symmetry.space_group_name_H-M   'P 1'
#
loop_
_entity.id
_entity.type
_entity.pdbx_description
1 polymer ?
#
loop_
_entity_poly.entity_id
_entity_poly.type
_entity_poly.pdbx_seq_one_letter_code
_entity_poly.pdbx_strand_id
1 'polypeptide(L)'
;MIFDFLEAFNDQMLLLILIVLGVAFSAGGIPPIIERNRRRSIENQLPGLLESLSDAVGAGIGIQEAMLQQGRNTPGVLGKLLTETLESSHSSSFDAALSAFASKTRSSQVQRVTVLIETAIEQDAPLQGILSDLSMDYERLNDLMNRRESELQGRGILIILFVCIGLPVLIAFIVGLFAPANKGYQIGDFNQTFALFFAASSAIASLVSGRMLGRMKDFLWWLPFWMAVSMGLYLGAVKMIGG
;
A
#
# COMPACT_ATOMS: atom_id res chain seq x y z
N MET A 1 -24.96 -7.85 -24.05
CA MET A 1 -23.51 -8.13 -23.95
C MET A 1 -23.03 -8.38 -22.52
N ILE A 2 -23.09 -7.43 -21.57
CA ILE A 2 -22.69 -7.71 -20.16
C ILE A 2 -23.64 -8.71 -19.50
N PHE A 3 -24.95 -8.58 -19.74
CA PHE A 3 -25.95 -9.52 -19.25
C PHE A 3 -25.81 -10.92 -19.88
N ASP A 4 -25.60 -11.03 -21.20
CA ASP A 4 -25.34 -12.33 -21.86
C ASP A 4 -24.06 -13.01 -21.35
N PHE A 5 -23.03 -12.24 -21.00
CA PHE A 5 -21.80 -12.75 -20.38
C PHE A 5 -22.06 -13.25 -18.95
N LEU A 6 -22.84 -12.54 -18.15
CA LEU A 6 -23.21 -12.97 -16.79
C LEU A 6 -24.13 -14.20 -16.81
N GLU A 7 -25.07 -14.24 -17.74
CA GLU A 7 -26.00 -15.36 -17.95
C GLU A 7 -25.26 -16.62 -18.41
N ALA A 8 -24.18 -16.46 -19.19
CA ALA A 8 -23.26 -17.52 -19.57
C ALA A 8 -22.47 -18.15 -18.39
N PHE A 9 -22.44 -17.51 -17.22
CA PHE A 9 -21.82 -18.03 -15.98
C PHE A 9 -22.81 -18.25 -14.84
N ASN A 10 -24.13 -18.26 -15.12
CA ASN A 10 -25.16 -18.44 -14.09
C ASN A 10 -25.01 -19.76 -13.32
N ASP A 11 -24.48 -20.80 -13.97
CA ASP A 11 -24.19 -22.09 -13.35
C ASP A 11 -23.04 -22.04 -12.32
N GLN A 12 -22.28 -20.93 -12.25
CA GLN A 12 -21.15 -20.76 -11.35
C GLN A 12 -21.38 -19.63 -10.35
N MET A 13 -22.23 -19.94 -9.36
CA MET A 13 -22.60 -19.05 -8.25
C MET A 13 -21.39 -18.37 -7.57
N LEU A 14 -20.26 -19.08 -7.44
CA LEU A 14 -19.07 -18.57 -6.77
C LEU A 14 -18.39 -17.44 -7.57
N LEU A 15 -18.38 -17.51 -8.90
CA LEU A 15 -17.82 -16.46 -9.75
C LEU A 15 -18.66 -15.17 -9.68
N LEU A 16 -19.98 -15.30 -9.69
CA LEU A 16 -20.89 -14.16 -9.58
C LEU A 16 -20.73 -13.42 -8.24
N ILE A 17 -20.64 -14.16 -7.14
CA ILE A 17 -20.36 -13.59 -5.81
C ILE A 17 -19.00 -12.90 -5.79
N LEU A 18 -17.95 -13.54 -6.34
CA LEU A 18 -16.61 -12.97 -6.37
C LEU A 18 -16.49 -11.71 -7.23
N ILE A 19 -17.23 -11.60 -8.34
CA ILE A 19 -17.26 -10.38 -9.15
C ILE A 19 -17.87 -9.21 -8.35
N VAL A 20 -19.02 -9.45 -7.72
CA VAL A 20 -19.69 -8.42 -6.90
C VAL A 20 -18.81 -7.99 -5.73
N LEU A 21 -18.24 -8.97 -5.01
CA LEU A 21 -17.31 -8.69 -3.92
C LEU A 21 -16.01 -8.03 -4.41
N GLY A 22 -15.50 -8.44 -5.58
CA GLY A 22 -14.30 -7.88 -6.19
C GLY A 22 -14.46 -6.40 -6.50
N VAL A 23 -15.59 -6.02 -7.10
CA VAL A 23 -15.91 -4.60 -7.37
C VAL A 23 -16.09 -3.83 -6.05
N ALA A 24 -16.89 -4.35 -5.11
CA ALA A 24 -17.13 -3.68 -3.83
C ALA A 24 -15.84 -3.47 -3.02
N PHE A 25 -14.98 -4.48 -2.94
CA PHE A 25 -13.73 -4.41 -2.18
C PHE A 25 -12.65 -3.60 -2.89
N SER A 26 -12.63 -3.57 -4.24
CA SER A 26 -11.72 -2.71 -5.00
C SER A 26 -11.94 -1.21 -4.69
N ALA A 27 -13.20 -0.80 -4.50
CA ALA A 27 -13.53 0.56 -4.07
C ALA A 27 -13.03 0.85 -2.65
N GLY A 28 -13.11 -0.13 -1.74
CA GLY A 28 -12.58 -0.04 -0.37
C GLY A 28 -11.04 -0.03 -0.30
N GLY A 29 -10.35 -0.51 -1.34
CA GLY A 29 -8.89 -0.51 -1.43
C GLY A 29 -8.26 0.84 -1.80
N ILE A 30 -9.05 1.84 -2.22
CA ILE A 30 -8.55 3.15 -2.66
C ILE A 30 -8.13 4.06 -1.48
N PRO A 31 -8.94 4.24 -0.40
CA PRO A 31 -8.56 5.04 0.76
C PRO A 31 -7.21 4.71 1.41
N PRO A 32 -6.85 3.42 1.65
CA PRO A 32 -5.56 3.11 2.26
C PRO A 32 -4.36 3.48 1.38
N ILE A 33 -4.51 3.40 0.05
CA ILE A 33 -3.45 3.81 -0.90
C ILE A 33 -3.20 5.32 -0.80
N ILE A 34 -4.25 6.13 -0.74
CA ILE A 34 -4.14 7.59 -0.65
C ILE A 34 -3.50 8.01 0.66
N GLU A 35 -3.99 7.49 1.79
CA GLU A 35 -3.46 7.82 3.12
C GLU A 35 -2.00 7.37 3.26
N ARG A 36 -1.63 6.21 2.70
CA ARG A 36 -0.25 5.75 2.64
C ARG A 36 0.63 6.69 1.84
N ASN A 37 0.22 7.10 0.64
CA ASN A 37 1.03 7.99 -0.20
C ASN A 37 1.28 9.34 0.51
N ARG A 38 0.26 9.85 1.20
CA ARG A 38 0.40 11.03 2.06
C ARG A 38 1.41 10.80 3.19
N ARG A 39 1.31 9.69 3.93
CA ARG A 39 2.26 9.35 5.01
C ARG A 39 3.69 9.15 4.50
N ARG A 40 3.86 8.47 3.38
CA ARG A 40 5.17 8.28 2.72
C ARG A 40 5.79 9.60 2.30
N SER A 41 5.01 10.52 1.76
CA SER A 41 5.48 11.87 1.39
C SER A 41 6.03 12.61 2.62
N ILE A 42 5.32 12.52 3.76
CA ILE A 42 5.76 13.09 5.04
C ILE A 42 7.04 12.41 5.55
N GLU A 43 7.10 11.07 5.56
CA GLU A 43 8.27 10.31 6.02
C GLU A 43 9.51 10.57 5.18
N ASN A 44 9.35 10.77 3.87
CA ASN A 44 10.45 11.14 2.96
C ASN A 44 11.00 12.55 3.22
N GLN A 45 10.17 13.47 3.73
CA GLN A 45 10.55 14.85 4.01
C GLN A 45 11.15 15.03 5.41
N LEU A 46 10.95 14.04 6.30
CA LEU A 46 11.38 14.09 7.69
C LEU A 46 12.90 14.22 7.87
N PRO A 47 13.77 13.45 7.17
CA PRO A 47 15.22 13.60 7.31
C PRO A 47 15.70 15.02 6.98
N GLY A 48 15.26 15.58 5.86
CA GLY A 48 15.64 16.94 5.45
C GLY A 48 15.16 18.02 6.41
N LEU A 49 13.98 17.84 7.02
CA LEU A 49 13.52 18.72 8.11
C LEU A 49 14.45 18.62 9.33
N LEU A 50 14.83 17.41 9.74
CA LEU A 50 15.70 17.16 10.89
C LEU A 50 17.12 17.72 10.69
N GLU A 51 17.69 17.55 9.49
CA GLU A 51 18.96 18.13 9.08
C GLU A 51 18.92 19.66 9.17
N SER A 52 17.89 20.28 8.56
CA SER A 52 17.72 21.73 8.57
C SER A 52 17.49 22.31 9.98
N LEU A 53 16.86 21.54 10.87
CA LEU A 53 16.71 21.90 12.29
C LEU A 53 18.03 21.73 13.05
N SER A 54 18.82 20.68 12.77
CA SER A 54 20.14 20.49 13.35
C SER A 54 21.06 21.66 13.00
N ASP A 55 21.08 22.10 11.75
CA ASP A 55 21.88 23.24 11.28
C ASP A 55 21.46 24.54 11.98
N ALA A 56 20.16 24.80 12.08
CA ALA A 56 19.62 26.00 12.73
C ALA A 56 19.95 26.02 14.22
N VAL A 57 19.74 24.90 14.92
CA VAL A 57 20.07 24.78 16.36
C VAL A 57 21.58 24.87 16.60
N GLY A 58 22.38 24.26 15.72
CA GLY A 58 23.85 24.37 15.75
C GLY A 58 24.36 25.79 15.51
N ALA A 59 23.62 26.60 14.74
CA ALA A 59 23.87 28.03 14.57
C ALA A 59 23.42 28.89 15.77
N GLY A 60 22.88 28.28 16.82
CA GLY A 60 22.41 28.96 18.03
C GLY A 60 20.98 29.50 17.92
N ILE A 61 20.22 29.11 16.90
CA ILE A 61 18.80 29.48 16.79
C ILE A 61 17.99 28.61 17.76
N GLY A 62 17.09 29.23 18.53
CA GLY A 62 16.19 28.50 19.41
C GLY A 62 15.29 27.54 18.63
N ILE A 63 15.08 26.33 19.15
CA ILE A 63 14.33 25.26 18.45
C ILE A 63 12.93 25.71 17.99
N GLN A 64 12.25 26.56 18.78
CA GLN A 64 10.93 27.08 18.44
C GLN A 64 10.96 27.96 17.18
N GLU A 65 11.92 28.87 17.10
CA GLU A 65 12.13 29.75 15.95
C GLU A 65 12.60 28.95 14.73
N ALA A 66 13.55 28.02 14.94
CA ALA A 66 14.03 27.12 13.90
C ALA A 66 12.89 26.30 13.29
N MET A 67 11.97 25.76 14.11
CA MET A 67 10.82 24.99 13.61
C MET A 67 9.80 25.85 12.85
N LEU A 68 9.55 27.09 13.28
CA LEU A 68 8.67 28.00 12.55
C LEU A 68 9.27 28.40 11.19
N GLN A 69 10.57 28.73 11.17
CA GLN A 69 11.30 29.06 9.95
C GLN A 69 11.35 27.88 8.98
N GLN A 70 11.68 26.68 9.48
CA GLN A 70 11.72 25.48 8.65
C GLN A 70 10.33 25.01 8.22
N GLY A 71 9.28 25.24 9.00
CA GLY A 71 7.90 25.00 8.56
C GLY A 71 7.55 25.79 7.30
N ARG A 72 7.95 27.06 7.23
CA ARG A 72 7.70 27.95 6.09
C ARG A 72 8.58 27.62 4.87
N ASN A 73 9.82 27.19 5.12
CA ASN A 73 10.79 26.91 4.07
C ASN A 73 10.70 25.48 3.52
N THR A 74 10.17 24.53 4.29
CA THR A 74 10.03 23.12 3.88
C THR A 74 8.85 22.97 2.92
N PRO A 75 9.07 22.60 1.66
CA PRO A 75 7.98 22.39 0.72
C PRO A 75 7.20 21.11 1.02
N GLY A 76 5.88 21.14 0.81
CA GLY A 76 5.03 19.95 0.86
C GLY A 76 4.15 19.84 2.10
N VAL A 77 3.65 18.63 2.36
CA VAL A 77 2.62 18.38 3.37
C VAL A 77 3.18 18.52 4.79
N LEU A 78 4.44 18.12 5.00
CA LEU A 78 5.08 18.19 6.32
C LEU A 78 5.25 19.64 6.78
N GLY A 79 5.86 20.50 5.96
CA GLY A 79 6.07 21.91 6.27
C GLY A 79 4.76 22.70 6.44
N LYS A 80 3.76 22.42 5.59
CA LYS A 80 2.41 23.01 5.75
C LYS A 80 1.77 22.61 7.08
N LEU A 81 1.80 21.32 7.43
CA LEU A 81 1.23 20.85 8.70
C LEU A 81 1.98 21.45 9.89
N LEU A 82 3.31 21.53 9.83
CA LEU A 82 4.15 22.13 10.87
C LEU A 82 3.81 23.60 11.09
N THR A 83 3.77 24.39 10.01
CA THR A 83 3.42 25.82 10.04
C THR A 83 2.02 26.03 10.57
N GLU A 84 1.04 25.30 10.03
CA GLU A 84 -0.36 25.40 10.46
C GLU A 84 -0.50 25.10 11.96
N THR A 85 0.21 24.09 12.48
CA THR A 85 0.15 23.76 13.90
C THR A 85 0.84 24.79 14.77
N LEU A 86 2.03 25.28 14.39
CA LEU A 86 2.77 26.27 15.17
C LEU A 86 2.06 27.62 15.19
N GLU A 87 1.50 28.07 14.07
CA GLU A 87 0.71 29.31 13.97
C GLU A 87 -0.65 29.19 14.65
N SER A 88 -1.32 28.03 14.57
CA SER A 88 -2.59 27.81 15.30
C SER A 88 -2.41 27.75 16.82
N SER A 89 -1.19 27.47 17.28
CA SER A 89 -0.84 27.31 18.69
C SER A 89 -0.35 28.59 19.37
N HIS A 90 -0.54 29.77 18.77
CA HIS A 90 -0.18 31.05 19.40
C HIS A 90 -0.80 31.26 20.81
N SER A 91 -1.85 30.51 21.17
CA SER A 91 -2.49 30.53 22.50
C SER A 91 -2.16 29.33 23.39
N SER A 92 -1.35 28.36 22.94
CA SER A 92 -1.02 27.12 23.66
C SER A 92 0.49 26.96 23.81
N SER A 93 0.93 26.01 24.67
CA SER A 93 2.36 25.73 24.85
C SER A 93 2.98 25.13 23.59
N PHE A 94 4.28 25.36 23.41
CA PHE A 94 5.04 24.76 22.31
C PHE A 94 4.92 23.23 22.28
N ASP A 95 4.92 22.58 23.44
CA ASP A 95 4.74 21.12 23.56
C ASP A 95 3.36 20.68 23.08
N ALA A 96 2.32 21.47 23.38
CA ALA A 96 0.97 21.22 22.86
C ALA A 96 0.91 21.37 21.33
N ALA A 97 1.65 22.33 20.76
CA ALA A 97 1.77 22.50 19.31
C ALA A 97 2.47 21.31 18.65
N LEU A 98 3.54 20.83 19.28
CA LEU A 98 4.32 19.70 18.78
C LEU A 98 3.54 18.38 18.86
N SER A 99 2.79 18.16 19.94
CA SER A 99 1.86 17.04 20.07
C SER A 99 0.70 17.10 19.04
N ALA A 100 0.17 18.30 18.77
CA ALA A 100 -0.82 18.52 17.71
C ALA A 100 -0.23 18.23 16.31
N PHE A 101 1.02 18.60 16.07
CA PHE A 101 1.76 18.28 14.84
C PHE A 101 1.94 16.76 14.65
N ALA A 102 2.40 16.06 15.68
CA ALA A 102 2.58 14.61 15.68
C ALA A 102 1.27 13.85 15.42
N SER A 103 0.16 14.33 15.99
CA SER A 103 -1.16 13.73 15.80
C SER A 103 -1.76 14.03 14.41
N LYS A 104 -1.68 15.27 13.91
CA LYS A 104 -2.17 15.65 12.55
C LYS A 104 -1.41 14.92 11.44
N THR A 105 -0.13 14.67 11.65
CA THR A 105 0.75 14.01 10.68
C THR A 105 0.41 12.53 10.47
N ARG A 106 -0.12 11.84 11.49
CA ARG A 106 -0.50 10.40 11.46
C ARG A 106 0.62 9.43 11.03
N SER A 107 1.88 9.86 11.07
CA SER A 107 3.05 8.98 10.86
C SER A 107 3.65 8.60 12.21
N SER A 108 3.91 7.31 12.40
CA SER A 108 4.59 6.80 13.59
C SER A 108 6.04 7.28 13.69
N GLN A 109 6.68 7.61 12.56
CA GLN A 109 8.06 8.12 12.55
C GLN A 109 8.11 9.53 13.13
N VAL A 110 7.24 10.42 12.62
CA VAL A 110 7.15 11.81 13.10
C VAL A 110 6.71 11.88 14.57
N GLN A 111 5.80 11.01 15.00
CA GLN A 111 5.41 10.88 16.41
C GLN A 111 6.59 10.51 17.31
N ARG A 112 7.44 9.57 16.89
CA ARG A 112 8.64 9.19 17.66
C ARG A 112 9.65 10.32 17.72
N VAL A 113 9.92 10.97 16.58
CA VAL A 113 10.84 12.12 16.53
C VAL A 113 10.37 13.25 17.44
N THR A 114 9.07 13.55 17.41
CA THR A 114 8.46 14.57 18.27
C THR A 114 8.71 14.28 19.75
N VAL A 115 8.43 13.05 20.19
CA VAL A 115 8.65 12.64 21.59
C VAL A 115 10.14 12.71 21.96
N LEU A 116 11.04 12.31 21.06
CA LEU A 116 12.48 12.39 21.30
C LEU A 116 12.97 13.84 21.42
N ILE A 117 12.43 14.76 20.61
CA ILE A 117 12.74 16.19 20.71
C ILE A 117 12.23 16.76 22.04
N GLU A 118 11.00 16.43 22.43
CA GLU A 118 10.39 16.86 23.70
C GLU A 118 11.22 16.35 24.90
N THR A 119 11.57 15.05 24.92
CA THR A 119 12.42 14.47 25.96
C THR A 119 13.82 15.10 26.00
N ALA A 120 14.39 15.44 24.84
CA ALA A 120 15.69 16.08 24.76
C ALA A 120 15.67 17.52 25.29
N ILE A 121 14.57 18.26 25.04
CA ILE A 121 14.35 19.60 25.60
C ILE A 121 14.20 19.52 27.12
N GLU A 122 13.39 18.59 27.63
CA GLU A 122 13.19 18.41 29.08
C GLU A 122 14.48 18.05 29.83
N GLN A 123 15.41 17.35 29.16
CA GLN A 123 16.68 16.89 29.74
C GLN A 123 17.86 17.83 29.47
N ASP A 124 17.63 19.01 28.87
CA ASP A 124 18.69 19.93 28.43
C ASP A 124 19.81 19.24 27.61
N ALA A 125 19.41 18.27 26.78
CA ALA A 125 20.32 17.47 25.98
C ALA A 125 20.79 18.25 24.73
N PRO A 126 21.96 17.92 24.14
CA PRO A 126 22.46 18.60 22.94
C PRO A 126 21.61 18.26 21.71
N LEU A 127 20.58 19.08 21.46
CA LEU A 127 19.59 18.90 20.39
C LEU A 127 20.23 18.79 19.00
N GLN A 128 21.27 19.55 18.70
CA GLN A 128 21.96 19.49 17.42
C GLN A 128 22.42 18.06 17.08
N GLY A 129 23.11 17.41 18.02
CA GLY A 129 23.62 16.05 17.84
C GLY A 129 22.48 15.05 17.65
N ILE A 130 21.45 15.14 18.49
CA ILE A 130 20.27 14.26 18.41
C ILE A 130 19.54 14.42 17.07
N LEU A 131 19.31 15.65 16.62
CA LEU A 131 18.64 15.92 15.33
C LEU A 131 19.46 15.42 14.15
N SER A 132 20.79 15.57 14.19
CA SER A 132 21.71 15.05 13.16
C SER A 132 21.68 13.53 13.10
N ASP A 133 21.78 12.86 14.26
CA ASP A 133 21.75 11.40 14.34
C ASP A 133 20.40 10.86 13.85
N LEU A 134 19.30 11.48 14.26
CA LEU A 134 17.96 11.12 13.79
C LEU A 134 17.84 11.32 12.27
N SER A 135 18.35 12.42 11.72
CA SER A 135 18.32 12.67 10.27
C SER A 135 19.00 11.51 9.51
N MET A 136 20.23 11.15 9.90
CA MET A 136 20.97 10.05 9.27
C MET A 136 20.26 8.70 9.39
N ASP A 137 19.68 8.41 10.56
CA ASP A 137 18.97 7.15 10.77
C ASP A 137 17.68 7.06 9.94
N TYR A 138 16.92 8.15 9.84
CA TYR A 138 15.71 8.19 9.02
C TYR A 138 16.01 8.22 7.52
N GLU A 139 17.11 8.86 7.10
CA GLU A 139 17.59 8.79 5.72
C GLU A 139 17.93 7.35 5.33
N ARG A 140 18.75 6.67 6.14
CA ARG A 140 19.08 5.25 5.94
C ARG A 140 17.83 4.36 5.93
N LEU A 141 16.91 4.59 6.87
CA LEU A 141 15.66 3.85 6.95
C LEU A 141 14.82 4.06 5.69
N ASN A 142 14.76 5.28 5.17
CA ASN A 142 14.01 5.61 3.98
C ASN A 142 14.63 4.96 2.73
N ASP A 143 15.96 5.00 2.61
CA ASP A 143 16.71 4.30 1.55
C ASP A 143 16.44 2.80 1.57
N LEU A 144 16.48 2.17 2.74
CA LEU A 144 16.16 0.75 2.89
C LEU A 144 14.71 0.44 2.50
N MET A 145 13.76 1.31 2.86
CA MET A 145 12.36 1.16 2.48
C MET A 145 12.15 1.33 0.97
N ASN A 146 12.82 2.28 0.34
CA ASN A 146 12.74 2.53 -1.10
C ASN A 146 13.38 1.39 -1.89
N ARG A 147 14.54 0.88 -1.46
CA ARG A 147 15.15 -0.31 -2.05
C ARG A 147 14.25 -1.52 -1.93
N ARG A 148 13.70 -1.79 -0.74
CA ARG A 148 12.73 -2.88 -0.52
C ARG A 148 11.54 -2.75 -1.48
N GLU A 149 10.98 -1.55 -1.62
CA GLU A 149 9.86 -1.31 -2.52
C GLU A 149 10.22 -1.58 -3.98
N SER A 150 11.33 -1.03 -4.46
CA SER A 150 11.81 -1.23 -5.83
C SER A 150 12.10 -2.70 -6.16
N GLU A 151 12.78 -3.42 -5.26
CA GLU A 151 13.17 -4.81 -5.50
C GLU A 151 12.00 -5.79 -5.36
N LEU A 152 11.12 -5.59 -4.38
CA LEU A 152 10.03 -6.52 -4.09
C LEU A 152 8.77 -6.24 -4.92
N GLN A 153 8.55 -5.02 -5.39
CA GLN A 153 7.40 -4.70 -6.24
C GLN A 153 7.44 -5.44 -7.57
N GLY A 154 8.61 -5.50 -8.22
CA GLY A 154 8.76 -6.24 -9.47
C GLY A 154 8.45 -7.73 -9.29
N ARG A 155 9.03 -8.37 -8.26
CA ARG A 155 8.79 -9.79 -7.94
C ARG A 155 7.32 -10.06 -7.57
N GLY A 156 6.72 -9.19 -6.75
CA GLY A 156 5.33 -9.32 -6.33
C GLY A 156 4.33 -9.22 -7.47
N ILE A 157 4.55 -8.30 -8.41
CA ILE A 157 3.70 -8.14 -9.60
C ILE A 157 3.83 -9.35 -10.54
N LEU A 158 5.05 -9.85 -10.74
CA LEU A 158 5.28 -11.02 -11.59
C LEU A 158 4.54 -12.27 -11.08
N ILE A 159 4.53 -12.49 -9.77
CA ILE A 159 3.78 -13.60 -9.15
C ILE A 159 2.29 -13.49 -9.45
N ILE A 160 1.71 -12.29 -9.27
CA ILE A 160 0.28 -12.06 -9.52
C ILE A 160 -0.03 -12.28 -11.01
N LEU A 161 0.77 -11.71 -11.91
CA LEU A 161 0.59 -11.85 -13.35
C LEU A 161 0.66 -13.32 -13.78
N PHE A 162 1.65 -14.07 -13.27
CA PHE A 162 1.83 -15.47 -13.64
C PHE A 162 0.72 -16.36 -13.09
N VAL A 163 0.35 -16.22 -11.82
CA VAL A 163 -0.63 -17.10 -11.16
C VAL A 163 -2.08 -16.73 -11.49
N CYS A 164 -2.40 -15.44 -11.60
CA CYS A 164 -3.77 -14.98 -11.79
C CYS A 164 -4.16 -14.82 -13.26
N ILE A 165 -3.19 -14.71 -14.18
CA ILE A 165 -3.46 -14.49 -15.61
C ILE A 165 -2.78 -15.57 -16.44
N GLY A 166 -1.47 -15.75 -16.31
CA GLY A 166 -0.69 -16.66 -17.14
C GLY A 166 -1.15 -18.13 -17.05
N LEU A 167 -1.18 -18.68 -15.85
CA LEU A 167 -1.57 -20.08 -15.62
C LEU A 167 -3.03 -20.40 -15.99
N PRO A 168 -4.04 -19.59 -15.58
CA PRO A 168 -5.43 -19.81 -15.98
C PRO A 168 -5.61 -19.85 -17.50
N VAL A 169 -5.00 -18.90 -18.22
CA VAL A 169 -5.11 -18.81 -19.69
C VAL A 169 -4.42 -19.98 -20.37
N LEU A 170 -3.21 -20.34 -19.95
CA LEU A 170 -2.47 -21.45 -20.54
C LEU A 170 -3.19 -22.78 -20.35
N ILE A 171 -3.69 -23.04 -19.14
CA ILE A 171 -4.40 -24.29 -18.84
C ILE A 171 -5.77 -24.30 -19.53
N ALA A 172 -6.49 -23.18 -19.57
CA ALA A 172 -7.73 -23.08 -20.32
C ALA A 172 -7.53 -23.35 -21.82
N PHE A 173 -6.41 -22.90 -22.40
CA PHE A 173 -6.07 -23.17 -23.79
C PHE A 173 -5.84 -24.66 -24.03
N ILE A 174 -5.10 -25.35 -23.15
CA ILE A 174 -4.88 -26.80 -23.25
C ILE A 174 -6.21 -27.56 -23.09
N VAL A 175 -6.99 -27.24 -22.06
CA VAL A 175 -8.27 -27.92 -21.80
C VAL A 175 -9.24 -27.69 -22.94
N GLY A 176 -9.36 -26.47 -23.46
CA GLY A 176 -10.24 -26.15 -24.58
C GLY A 176 -9.86 -26.86 -25.88
N LEU A 177 -8.55 -27.02 -26.15
CA LEU A 177 -8.07 -27.66 -27.39
C LEU A 177 -8.15 -29.19 -27.33
N PHE A 178 -7.81 -29.79 -26.18
CA PHE A 178 -7.69 -31.24 -26.05
C PHE A 178 -8.96 -31.92 -25.49
N ALA A 179 -9.83 -31.18 -24.80
CA ALA A 179 -11.10 -31.66 -24.26
C ALA A 179 -12.27 -30.76 -24.69
N PRO A 180 -12.63 -30.73 -25.98
CA PRO A 180 -13.79 -29.97 -26.46
C PRO A 180 -15.11 -30.59 -25.96
N ALA A 181 -16.06 -29.74 -25.58
CA ALA A 181 -17.35 -30.13 -24.98
C ALA A 181 -18.17 -31.09 -25.86
N ASN A 182 -17.95 -31.05 -27.18
CA ASN A 182 -18.61 -31.88 -28.17
C ASN A 182 -18.29 -33.40 -28.10
N LYS A 183 -17.29 -33.83 -27.33
CA LYS A 183 -16.86 -35.24 -27.27
C LYS A 183 -17.46 -36.05 -26.11
N GLY A 184 -18.44 -35.51 -25.38
CA GLY A 184 -19.21 -36.27 -24.39
C GLY A 184 -18.45 -36.65 -23.11
N TYR A 185 -17.31 -36.02 -22.83
CA TYR A 185 -16.64 -36.13 -21.52
C TYR A 185 -17.43 -35.35 -20.46
N GLN A 186 -17.48 -35.80 -19.20
CA GLN A 186 -18.02 -35.02 -18.08
C GLN A 186 -17.03 -33.90 -17.70
N ILE A 187 -17.01 -32.81 -18.49
CA ILE A 187 -16.06 -31.69 -18.30
C ILE A 187 -16.57 -30.70 -17.23
N GLY A 188 -17.84 -30.81 -16.81
CA GLY A 188 -18.45 -29.92 -15.81
C GLY A 188 -17.70 -29.92 -14.47
N ASP A 189 -17.59 -31.09 -13.84
CA ASP A 189 -16.94 -31.25 -12.52
C ASP A 189 -15.43 -30.94 -12.58
N PHE A 190 -14.80 -31.28 -13.71
CA PHE A 190 -13.40 -30.95 -13.97
C PHE A 190 -13.18 -29.44 -14.04
N ASN A 191 -13.96 -28.73 -14.86
CA ASN A 191 -13.88 -27.28 -14.99
C ASN A 191 -14.20 -26.56 -13.68
N GLN A 192 -15.15 -27.06 -12.91
CA GLN A 192 -15.47 -26.50 -11.59
C GLN A 192 -14.30 -26.66 -10.61
N THR A 193 -13.64 -27.82 -10.60
CA THR A 193 -12.47 -28.09 -9.76
C THR A 193 -11.31 -27.17 -10.13
N PHE A 194 -11.02 -27.00 -11.42
CA PHE A 194 -9.97 -26.08 -11.89
C PHE A 194 -10.30 -24.62 -11.61
N ALA A 195 -11.56 -24.20 -11.79
CA ALA A 195 -12.01 -22.86 -11.45
C ALA A 195 -11.81 -22.53 -9.95
N LEU A 196 -12.15 -23.48 -9.06
CA LEU A 196 -11.91 -23.36 -7.62
C LEU A 196 -10.41 -23.34 -7.29
N PHE A 197 -9.61 -24.19 -7.94
CA PHE A 197 -8.16 -24.19 -7.78
C PHE A 197 -7.55 -22.84 -8.14
N PHE A 198 -7.95 -22.23 -9.26
CA PHE A 198 -7.46 -20.93 -9.69
C PHE A 198 -7.92 -19.76 -8.83
N ALA A 199 -9.13 -19.85 -8.27
CA ALA A 199 -9.59 -18.90 -7.26
C ALA A 199 -8.73 -19.01 -5.98
N ALA A 200 -8.50 -20.23 -5.47
CA ALA A 200 -7.68 -20.45 -4.28
C ALA A 200 -6.20 -20.08 -4.49
N SER A 201 -5.61 -20.44 -5.63
CA SER A 201 -4.22 -20.12 -5.97
C SER A 201 -4.00 -18.62 -6.11
N SER A 202 -4.96 -17.91 -6.72
CA SER A 202 -4.95 -16.46 -6.83
C SER A 202 -5.05 -15.77 -5.46
N ALA A 203 -5.85 -16.29 -4.54
CA ALA A 203 -5.93 -15.79 -3.17
C ALA A 203 -4.57 -15.93 -2.45
N ILE A 204 -3.93 -17.10 -2.57
CA ILE A 204 -2.61 -17.34 -1.97
C ILE A 204 -1.54 -16.44 -2.62
N ALA A 205 -1.54 -16.31 -3.95
CA ALA A 205 -0.57 -15.50 -4.67
C ALA A 205 -0.65 -14.01 -4.29
N SER A 206 -1.86 -13.46 -4.20
CA SER A 206 -2.07 -12.08 -3.78
C SER A 206 -1.74 -11.84 -2.30
N LEU A 207 -1.98 -12.81 -1.42
CA LEU A 207 -1.52 -12.75 -0.02
C LEU A 207 0.01 -12.78 0.11
N VAL A 208 0.68 -13.67 -0.62
CA VAL A 208 2.15 -13.76 -0.63
C VAL A 208 2.77 -12.48 -1.18
N SER A 209 2.24 -11.99 -2.30
CA SER A 209 2.67 -10.71 -2.91
C SER A 209 2.46 -9.54 -1.95
N GLY A 210 1.31 -9.48 -1.28
CA GLY A 210 1.02 -8.48 -0.25
C GLY A 210 1.97 -8.56 0.95
N ARG A 211 2.34 -9.77 1.41
CA ARG A 211 3.31 -9.95 2.49
C ARG A 211 4.71 -9.50 2.08
N MET A 212 5.15 -9.84 0.87
CA MET A 212 6.46 -9.42 0.36
C MET A 212 6.58 -7.90 0.29
N LEU A 213 5.53 -7.22 -0.15
CA LEU A 213 5.49 -5.76 -0.21
C LEU A 213 5.34 -5.08 1.15
N GLY A 214 5.11 -5.84 2.23
CA GLY A 214 4.74 -5.30 3.55
C GLY A 214 3.37 -4.63 3.57
N ARG A 215 2.49 -4.94 2.59
CA ARG A 215 1.18 -4.31 2.34
C ARG A 215 0.03 -5.31 2.46
N MET A 216 0.15 -6.29 3.36
CA MET A 216 -0.82 -7.39 3.45
C MET A 216 -2.26 -6.91 3.71
N LYS A 217 -2.43 -5.85 4.52
CA LYS A 217 -3.75 -5.25 4.81
C LYS A 217 -4.36 -4.58 3.58
N ASP A 218 -3.56 -3.86 2.79
CA ASP A 218 -4.03 -3.20 1.58
C ASP A 218 -4.40 -4.26 0.53
N PHE A 219 -3.57 -5.28 0.37
CA PHE A 219 -3.81 -6.39 -0.57
C PHE A 219 -5.02 -7.25 -0.20
N LEU A 220 -5.42 -7.28 1.08
CA LEU A 220 -6.62 -7.99 1.53
C LEU A 220 -7.88 -7.49 0.81
N TRP A 221 -7.94 -6.19 0.51
CA TRP A 221 -9.05 -5.58 -0.23
C TRP A 221 -9.06 -6.00 -1.71
N TRP A 222 -7.90 -6.32 -2.29
CA TRP A 222 -7.80 -6.72 -3.68
C TRP A 222 -7.97 -8.24 -3.88
N LEU A 223 -8.08 -9.02 -2.80
CA LEU A 223 -8.23 -10.47 -2.86
C LEU A 223 -9.40 -10.95 -3.73
N PRO A 224 -10.66 -10.50 -3.48
CA PRO A 224 -11.80 -11.06 -4.21
C PRO A 224 -11.74 -10.68 -5.69
N PHE A 225 -11.15 -9.53 -6.01
CA PHE A 225 -10.93 -9.08 -7.38
C PHE A 225 -9.98 -10.02 -8.13
N TRP A 226 -8.81 -10.34 -7.57
CA TRP A 226 -7.87 -11.25 -8.24
C TRP A 226 -8.44 -12.67 -8.38
N MET A 227 -9.17 -13.15 -7.37
CA MET A 227 -9.87 -14.44 -7.46
C MET A 227 -10.89 -14.46 -8.59
N ALA A 228 -11.70 -13.39 -8.74
CA ALA A 228 -12.68 -13.27 -9.82
C ALA A 228 -12.01 -13.22 -11.20
N VAL A 229 -10.91 -12.48 -11.34
CA VAL A 229 -10.15 -12.38 -12.60
C VAL A 229 -9.59 -13.74 -13.00
N SER A 230 -8.92 -14.44 -12.08
CA SER A 230 -8.31 -15.75 -12.34
C SER A 230 -9.35 -16.79 -12.77
N MET A 231 -10.46 -16.86 -12.02
CA MET A 231 -11.56 -17.78 -12.30
C MET A 231 -12.28 -17.44 -13.61
N GLY A 232 -12.57 -16.15 -13.85
CA GLY A 232 -13.24 -15.68 -15.05
C GLY A 232 -12.41 -15.86 -16.32
N LEU A 233 -11.09 -15.64 -16.24
CA LEU A 233 -10.18 -15.89 -17.36
C LEU A 233 -10.14 -17.37 -17.73
N TYR A 234 -10.07 -18.26 -16.75
CA TYR A 234 -10.09 -19.71 -17.02
C TYR A 234 -11.37 -20.12 -17.76
N LEU A 235 -12.53 -19.78 -17.20
CA LEU A 235 -13.82 -20.25 -17.73
C LEU A 235 -14.19 -19.57 -19.05
N GLY A 236 -13.89 -18.27 -19.18
CA GLY A 236 -14.08 -17.53 -20.42
C GLY A 236 -13.23 -18.11 -21.55
N ALA A 237 -11.97 -18.44 -21.28
CA ALA A 237 -11.10 -19.05 -22.27
C ALA A 237 -11.53 -20.49 -22.63
N VAL A 238 -11.92 -21.32 -21.65
CA VAL A 238 -12.44 -22.66 -21.94
C VAL A 238 -13.71 -22.60 -22.79
N LYS A 239 -14.65 -21.69 -22.50
CA LYS A 239 -15.89 -21.53 -23.26
C LYS A 239 -15.68 -20.99 -24.67
N MET A 240 -14.72 -20.08 -24.86
CA MET A 240 -14.38 -19.55 -26.19
C MET A 240 -13.65 -20.58 -27.09
N ILE A 241 -12.83 -21.46 -26.50
CA ILE A 241 -11.99 -22.40 -27.25
C ILE A 241 -12.65 -23.76 -27.41
N GLY A 242 -13.34 -24.24 -26.37
CA GLY A 242 -13.91 -25.59 -26.30
C GLY A 242 -15.32 -25.74 -26.90
N GLY A 243 -16.02 -24.62 -27.16
CA GLY A 243 -17.43 -24.59 -27.59
C GLY A 243 -18.40 -24.68 -26.42
#